data_AF-L8JGC3-F1
#
_entry.id   AF-L8JGC3-F1
#
_cell.length_a   1.000
_cell.length_b   1.000
_cell.length_c   1.000
_cell.angle_alpha   90.00
_cell.angle_beta   90.00
_cell.angle_gamma   90.00
#
_symmetry.space_group_name_H-M   'P 1'
#
loop_
_entity.id
_entity.type
_entity.pdbx_description
1 polymer ?
#
loop_
_entity_poly.entity_id
_entity_poly.type
_entity_poly.pdbx_seq_one_letter_code
_entity_poly.pdbx_strand_id
1 'polypeptide(L)'
;MLEIDAARAVIAIEQYISDLCDERNKHCVVMGLSGGIDSAVLITLAVRAVGADRVKAYFLKDRDSESDSEVKARTMADWLGIELQIRDISQVMGQKGVYAPLIMRISRLGAPTKRFLLWLYQVVFRETAHLTTIKGGSGHLGRNPLKRLIYRFCITPLVKSFNIRHIFRRKLIEKEAERYDGIIIGAANRTEEQAGWFVKKGIDDMPLQPMAGLYKTQVWQLADFLGLPQTIREQLPSPDMVKGVTSEMSIGITYRRLDEILDYIDRGLTEEAIIARGITKQELTNTRDIQFYSSWMRDSPHETPPINGLAGSSYRTDS
;
A
#
# COMPACT_ATOMS: atom_id res chain seq x y z
N MET A 1 12.45 8.41 15.62
CA MET A 1 11.96 7.47 14.59
C MET A 1 11.11 6.45 15.31
N LEU A 2 10.04 5.98 14.70
CA LEU A 2 9.15 5.03 15.35
C LEU A 2 9.85 3.66 15.46
N GLU A 3 10.60 3.41 16.53
CA GLU A 3 11.41 2.19 16.67
C GLU A 3 10.59 0.93 17.02
N ILE A 4 10.95 -0.19 16.41
CA ILE A 4 10.35 -1.51 16.65
C ILE A 4 11.44 -2.55 16.92
N ASP A 5 11.15 -3.49 17.82
CA ASP A 5 11.92 -4.72 17.96
C ASP A 5 11.67 -5.61 16.73
N ALA A 6 12.46 -5.38 15.68
CA ALA A 6 12.32 -6.07 14.41
C ALA A 6 12.52 -7.58 14.56
N ALA A 7 13.44 -8.03 15.44
CA ALA A 7 13.67 -9.45 15.67
C ALA A 7 12.41 -10.14 16.22
N ARG A 8 11.81 -9.55 17.26
CA ARG A 8 10.59 -10.08 17.86
C ARG A 8 9.40 -10.01 16.91
N ALA A 9 9.26 -8.91 16.17
CA ALA A 9 8.18 -8.74 15.21
C ALA A 9 8.26 -9.76 14.05
N VAL A 10 9.47 -10.00 13.53
CA VAL A 10 9.71 -11.00 12.47
C VAL A 10 9.32 -12.40 12.95
N ILE A 11 9.78 -12.82 14.13
CA ILE A 11 9.45 -14.14 14.71
C ILE A 11 7.93 -14.28 14.88
N ALA A 12 7.25 -13.25 15.37
CA ALA A 12 5.81 -13.29 15.59
C ALA A 12 5.01 -13.39 14.27
N ILE A 13 5.43 -12.68 13.21
CA ILE A 13 4.78 -12.82 11.90
C ILE A 13 5.07 -14.20 11.29
N GLU A 14 6.30 -14.70 11.40
CA GLU A 14 6.67 -16.03 10.88
C GLU A 14 5.83 -17.13 11.54
N GLN A 15 5.73 -17.11 12.87
CA GLN A 15 4.91 -18.06 13.62
C GLN A 15 3.45 -17.97 13.20
N TYR A 16 2.90 -16.76 13.10
CA TYR A 16 1.51 -16.55 12.67
C TYR A 16 1.24 -17.12 11.27
N ILE A 17 2.14 -16.92 10.31
CA ILE A 17 1.97 -17.48 8.95
C ILE A 17 2.03 -19.02 8.99
N SER A 18 2.93 -19.61 9.79
CA SER A 18 3.00 -21.06 9.97
C SER A 18 1.71 -21.61 10.58
N ASP A 19 1.27 -21.02 11.70
CA ASP A 19 0.05 -21.43 12.41
C ASP A 19 -1.19 -21.32 11.52
N LEU A 20 -1.31 -20.25 10.72
CA LEU A 20 -2.39 -20.09 9.76
C LEU A 20 -2.44 -21.23 8.72
N CYS A 21 -1.28 -21.67 8.23
CA CYS A 21 -1.21 -22.80 7.32
C CYS A 21 -1.66 -24.09 8.01
N ASP A 22 -1.20 -24.34 9.24
CA ASP A 22 -1.48 -25.58 9.96
C ASP A 22 -2.94 -25.65 10.43
N GLU A 23 -3.46 -24.60 11.06
CA GLU A 23 -4.84 -24.51 11.55
C GLU A 23 -5.88 -24.62 10.43
N ARG A 24 -5.58 -24.06 9.26
CA ARG A 24 -6.47 -24.12 8.09
C ARG A 24 -6.22 -25.33 7.21
N ASN A 25 -5.27 -26.18 7.58
CA ASN A 25 -4.83 -27.34 6.80
C ASN A 25 -4.52 -26.96 5.34
N LYS A 26 -3.68 -25.95 5.15
CA LYS A 26 -3.30 -25.39 3.85
C LYS A 26 -1.85 -25.70 3.51
N HIS A 27 -1.63 -26.09 2.27
CA HIS A 27 -0.34 -26.61 1.83
C HIS A 27 0.66 -25.53 1.44
N CYS A 28 0.20 -24.33 1.11
CA CYS A 28 1.06 -23.24 0.66
C CYS A 28 0.52 -21.85 1.00
N VAL A 29 1.38 -20.84 0.81
CA VAL A 29 1.04 -19.42 0.82
C VAL A 29 1.05 -18.92 -0.62
N VAL A 30 -0.02 -18.23 -1.04
CA VAL A 30 -0.15 -17.64 -2.37
C VAL A 30 -0.28 -16.12 -2.25
N MET A 31 0.61 -15.38 -2.92
CA MET A 31 0.62 -13.93 -2.81
C MET A 31 1.16 -13.22 -4.05
N GLY A 32 0.81 -11.95 -4.17
CA GLY A 32 1.37 -11.05 -5.18
C GLY A 32 2.72 -10.50 -4.74
N LEU A 33 3.69 -10.48 -5.65
CA LEU A 33 4.97 -9.80 -5.50
C LEU A 33 5.00 -8.63 -6.49
N SER A 34 4.87 -7.39 -6.01
CA SER A 34 4.73 -6.21 -6.88
C SER A 34 6.06 -5.55 -7.25
N GLY A 35 7.14 -5.93 -6.57
CA GLY A 35 8.44 -5.25 -6.60
C GLY A 35 8.56 -4.11 -5.56
N GLY A 36 7.47 -3.78 -4.87
CA GLY A 36 7.46 -2.85 -3.74
C GLY A 36 7.95 -3.48 -2.44
N ILE A 37 8.41 -2.63 -1.51
CA ILE A 37 9.01 -3.04 -0.24
C ILE A 37 8.07 -3.86 0.65
N ASP A 38 6.77 -3.55 0.68
CA ASP A 38 5.83 -4.26 1.56
C ASP A 38 5.65 -5.71 1.10
N SER A 39 5.41 -5.92 -0.19
CA SER A 39 5.32 -7.27 -0.75
C SER A 39 6.62 -8.06 -0.61
N ALA A 40 7.77 -7.37 -0.62
CA ALA A 40 9.10 -7.97 -0.47
C ALA A 40 9.37 -8.41 0.99
N VAL A 41 9.00 -7.59 1.97
CA VAL A 41 9.05 -7.98 3.39
C VAL A 41 8.12 -9.16 3.65
N LEU A 42 6.86 -9.08 3.19
CA LEU A 42 5.88 -10.12 3.44
C LEU A 42 6.27 -11.46 2.82
N ILE A 43 6.76 -11.47 1.57
CA ILE A 43 7.15 -12.74 0.92
C ILE A 43 8.39 -13.35 1.57
N THR A 44 9.32 -12.52 2.05
CA THR A 44 10.50 -12.99 2.79
C THR A 44 10.08 -13.67 4.09
N LEU A 45 9.13 -13.06 4.82
CA LEU A 45 8.54 -13.66 6.02
C LEU A 45 7.80 -14.96 5.72
N ALA A 46 7.03 -15.02 4.63
CA ALA A 46 6.35 -16.24 4.21
C ALA A 46 7.34 -17.37 3.88
N VAL A 47 8.41 -17.08 3.13
CA VAL A 47 9.45 -18.08 2.80
C VAL A 47 10.16 -18.57 4.07
N ARG A 48 10.45 -17.69 5.02
CA ARG A 48 11.08 -18.06 6.30
C ARG A 48 10.14 -18.86 7.20
N ALA A 49 8.83 -18.61 7.13
CA ALA A 49 7.81 -19.31 7.90
C ALA A 49 7.54 -20.73 7.39
N VAL A 50 7.32 -20.90 6.08
CA VAL A 50 6.82 -22.17 5.52
C VAL A 50 7.77 -22.85 4.53
N GLY A 51 8.88 -22.21 4.17
CA GLY A 51 9.82 -22.71 3.15
C GLY A 51 9.49 -22.23 1.74
N ALA A 52 10.53 -22.13 0.90
CA ALA A 52 10.45 -21.63 -0.47
C ALA A 52 9.53 -22.46 -1.39
N ASP A 53 9.48 -23.77 -1.18
CA ASP A 53 8.66 -24.73 -1.94
C ASP A 53 7.15 -24.53 -1.71
N ARG A 54 6.79 -24.04 -0.51
CA ARG A 54 5.43 -23.75 -0.07
C ARG A 54 4.98 -22.31 -0.32
N VAL A 55 5.76 -21.51 -1.06
CA VAL A 55 5.36 -20.15 -1.45
C VAL A 55 5.12 -20.09 -2.97
N LYS A 56 3.93 -19.59 -3.37
CA LYS A 56 3.58 -19.32 -4.78
C LYS A 56 3.50 -17.82 -5.01
N ALA A 57 4.48 -17.29 -5.73
CA ALA A 57 4.66 -15.87 -5.98
C ALA A 57 4.15 -15.46 -7.37
N TYR A 58 3.38 -14.38 -7.44
CA TYR A 58 2.83 -13.88 -8.69
C TYR A 58 3.16 -12.41 -8.93
N PHE A 59 3.80 -12.11 -10.06
CA PHE A 59 3.90 -10.75 -10.58
C PHE A 59 2.79 -10.51 -11.62
N LEU A 60 1.87 -9.61 -11.29
CA LEU A 60 0.67 -9.33 -12.08
C LEU A 60 0.87 -8.10 -12.96
N LYS A 61 1.52 -8.33 -14.09
CA LYS A 61 1.98 -7.32 -15.03
C LYS A 61 0.81 -6.62 -15.71
N ASP A 62 0.81 -5.30 -15.63
CA ASP A 62 -0.03 -4.40 -16.44
C ASP A 62 0.85 -3.53 -17.33
N ARG A 63 0.36 -3.15 -18.52
CA ARG A 63 1.04 -2.27 -19.47
C ARG A 63 1.56 -0.98 -18.83
N ASP A 64 0.78 -0.41 -17.92
CA ASP A 64 1.08 0.85 -17.26
C ASP A 64 1.85 0.65 -15.94
N SER A 65 2.29 -0.58 -15.60
CA SER A 65 3.18 -0.84 -14.44
C SER A 65 4.53 -0.15 -14.61
N GLU A 66 5.17 0.24 -13.50
CA GLU A 66 6.52 0.80 -13.53
C GLU A 66 7.52 -0.13 -14.25
N SER A 67 8.46 0.46 -14.99
CA SER A 67 9.35 -0.28 -15.89
C SER A 67 10.29 -1.23 -15.17
N ASP A 68 10.61 -0.96 -13.90
CA ASP A 68 11.55 -1.74 -13.09
C ASP A 68 10.86 -2.68 -12.09
N SER A 69 9.54 -2.62 -11.92
CA SER A 69 8.80 -3.45 -10.95
C SER A 69 8.95 -4.95 -11.23
N GLU A 70 8.93 -5.37 -12.50
CA GLU A 70 9.14 -6.78 -12.87
C GLU A 70 10.58 -7.22 -12.53
N VAL A 71 11.56 -6.36 -12.81
CA VAL A 71 12.98 -6.64 -12.52
C VAL A 71 13.20 -6.79 -11.01
N LYS A 72 12.58 -5.92 -10.21
CA LYS A 72 12.61 -5.98 -8.75
C LYS A 72 11.95 -7.24 -8.21
N ALA A 73 10.78 -7.60 -8.72
CA ALA A 73 10.09 -8.83 -8.34
C ALA A 73 10.93 -10.07 -8.66
N ARG A 74 11.57 -10.11 -9.84
CA ARG A 74 12.51 -11.18 -10.20
C ARG A 74 13.72 -11.21 -9.28
N THR A 75 14.33 -10.06 -9.00
CA THR A 75 15.47 -9.94 -8.07
C THR A 75 15.13 -10.52 -6.69
N MET A 76 13.93 -10.21 -6.17
CA MET A 76 13.45 -10.77 -4.91
C MET A 76 13.21 -12.28 -4.99
N ALA A 77 12.62 -12.76 -6.08
CA ALA A 77 12.37 -14.19 -6.27
C ALA A 77 13.67 -15.00 -6.36
N ASP A 78 14.65 -14.50 -7.12
CA ASP A 78 15.99 -15.09 -7.26
C ASP A 78 16.72 -15.10 -5.92
N TRP A 79 16.65 -13.99 -5.15
CA TRP A 79 17.27 -13.89 -3.83
C TRP A 79 16.68 -14.88 -2.81
N LEU A 80 15.37 -15.16 -2.89
CA LEU A 80 14.67 -16.12 -2.03
C LEU A 80 14.73 -17.57 -2.54
N GLY A 81 15.21 -17.80 -3.76
CA GLY A 81 15.19 -19.12 -4.39
C GLY A 81 13.78 -19.65 -4.69
N ILE A 82 12.83 -18.75 -5.02
CA ILE A 82 11.44 -19.10 -5.35
C ILE A 82 11.14 -18.90 -6.84
N GLU A 83 10.21 -19.68 -7.37
CA GLU A 83 9.69 -19.45 -8.73
C GLU A 83 8.72 -18.26 -8.76
N LEU A 84 8.98 -17.29 -9.65
CA LEU A 84 8.06 -16.18 -9.90
C LEU A 84 7.18 -16.44 -11.13
N GLN A 85 5.88 -16.56 -10.90
CA GLN A 85 4.91 -16.65 -11.98
C GLN A 85 4.51 -15.26 -12.48
N ILE A 86 4.65 -15.03 -13.78
CA ILE A 86 4.29 -13.75 -14.40
C ILE A 86 2.99 -13.91 -15.16
N ARG A 87 2.01 -13.08 -14.82
CA ARG A 87 0.70 -13.04 -15.47
C ARG A 87 0.47 -11.65 -16.03
N ASP A 88 0.44 -11.54 -17.34
CA ASP A 88 0.10 -10.30 -18.02
C ASP A 88 -1.43 -10.13 -18.06
N ILE A 89 -1.91 -9.10 -17.36
CA ILE A 89 -3.34 -8.75 -17.27
C ILE A 89 -3.73 -7.65 -18.26
N SER A 90 -2.78 -7.11 -19.04
CA SER A 90 -2.95 -5.92 -19.86
C SER A 90 -4.06 -6.06 -20.88
N GLN A 91 -4.14 -7.22 -21.54
CA GLN A 91 -5.19 -7.46 -22.54
C GLN A 91 -6.58 -7.39 -21.91
N VAL A 92 -6.77 -8.04 -20.76
CA VAL A 92 -8.03 -8.03 -20.02
C VAL A 92 -8.35 -6.64 -19.49
N MET A 93 -7.36 -5.90 -19.02
CA MET A 93 -7.55 -4.51 -18.58
C MET A 93 -7.95 -3.60 -19.75
N GLY A 94 -7.38 -3.81 -20.94
CA GLY A 94 -7.77 -3.14 -22.17
C GLY A 94 -9.25 -3.40 -22.53
N GLN A 95 -9.68 -4.66 -22.48
CA GLN A 95 -11.09 -5.04 -22.70
C GLN A 95 -12.04 -4.43 -21.66
N LYS A 96 -11.59 -4.26 -20.42
CA LYS A 96 -12.34 -3.58 -19.35
C LYS A 96 -12.33 -2.04 -19.49
N GLY A 97 -11.71 -1.51 -20.54
CA GLY A 97 -11.66 -0.07 -20.81
C GLY A 97 -10.72 0.70 -19.87
N VAL A 98 -9.84 0.03 -19.13
CA VAL A 98 -8.91 0.65 -18.16
C VAL A 98 -8.06 1.73 -18.82
N TYR A 99 -7.73 1.55 -20.11
CA TYR A 99 -6.85 2.41 -20.87
C TYR A 99 -7.56 3.42 -21.78
N ALA A 100 -8.89 3.35 -21.86
CA ALA A 100 -9.68 4.21 -22.74
C ALA A 100 -9.73 5.70 -22.33
N PRO A 101 -9.76 6.06 -21.02
CA PRO A 101 -9.91 7.46 -20.61
C PRO A 101 -8.79 8.37 -21.12
N LEU A 102 -9.14 9.59 -21.53
CA LEU A 102 -8.18 10.57 -22.06
C LEU A 102 -7.08 10.91 -21.04
N ILE A 103 -7.40 10.93 -19.75
CA ILE A 103 -6.42 11.15 -18.67
C ILE A 103 -5.27 10.12 -18.69
N MET A 104 -5.50 8.91 -19.21
CA MET A 104 -4.46 7.89 -19.38
C MET A 104 -3.48 8.22 -20.52
N ARG A 105 -3.81 9.18 -21.39
CA ARG A 105 -2.83 9.75 -22.34
C ARG A 105 -1.97 10.81 -21.66
N ILE A 106 -2.54 11.56 -20.72
CA ILE A 106 -1.83 12.59 -19.93
C ILE A 106 -0.86 11.94 -18.92
N SER A 107 -1.18 10.76 -18.39
CA SER A 107 -0.25 10.00 -17.53
C SER A 107 1.06 9.60 -18.24
N ARG A 108 1.07 9.59 -19.58
CA ARG A 108 2.25 9.34 -20.42
C ARG A 108 3.15 10.57 -20.61
N LEU A 109 2.73 11.74 -20.13
CA LEU A 109 3.60 12.92 -20.11
C LEU A 109 4.85 12.64 -19.24
N GLY A 110 5.93 13.39 -19.50
CA GLY A 110 7.15 13.29 -18.73
C GLY A 110 6.92 13.56 -17.23
N ALA A 111 7.74 12.94 -16.37
CA ALA A 111 7.65 13.11 -14.92
C ALA A 111 7.66 14.60 -14.47
N PRO A 112 8.48 15.50 -15.05
CA PRO A 112 8.47 16.92 -14.67
C PRO A 112 7.11 17.60 -14.86
N THR A 113 6.44 17.34 -15.99
CA THR A 113 5.12 17.92 -16.30
C THR A 113 4.06 17.42 -15.32
N LYS A 114 4.06 16.13 -14.99
CA LYS A 114 3.11 15.56 -14.03
C LYS A 114 3.31 16.13 -12.63
N ARG A 115 4.56 16.28 -12.19
CA ARG A 115 4.90 16.93 -10.91
C ARG A 115 4.40 18.36 -10.85
N PHE A 116 4.61 19.13 -11.93
CA PHE A 116 4.10 20.49 -12.04
C PHE A 116 2.57 20.53 -11.96
N LEU A 117 1.85 19.64 -12.65
CA LEU A 117 0.39 19.58 -12.61
C LEU A 117 -0.15 19.25 -11.21
N LEU A 118 0.49 18.30 -10.50
CA LEU A 118 0.12 17.97 -9.12
C LEU A 118 0.38 19.13 -8.16
N TRP A 119 1.53 19.79 -8.28
CA TRP A 119 1.84 20.99 -7.53
C TRP A 119 0.83 22.12 -7.81
N LEU A 120 0.55 22.39 -9.08
CA LEU A 120 -0.43 23.40 -9.49
C LEU A 120 -1.82 23.09 -8.92
N TYR A 121 -2.22 21.82 -8.93
CA TYR A 121 -3.47 21.38 -8.31
C TYR A 121 -3.52 21.73 -6.81
N GLN A 122 -2.45 21.43 -6.08
CA GLN A 122 -2.35 21.77 -4.66
C GLN A 122 -2.40 23.29 -4.42
N VAL A 123 -1.74 24.09 -5.25
CA VAL A 123 -1.76 25.55 -5.13
C VAL A 123 -3.16 26.12 -5.40
N VAL A 124 -3.83 25.63 -6.45
CA VAL A 124 -5.15 26.14 -6.88
C VAL A 124 -6.26 25.72 -5.92
N PHE A 125 -6.27 24.45 -5.48
CA PHE A 125 -7.37 23.90 -4.68
C PHE A 125 -7.07 23.81 -3.18
N ARG A 126 -5.84 24.11 -2.76
CA ARG A 126 -5.36 23.94 -1.38
C ARG A 126 -5.63 22.54 -0.81
N GLU A 127 -5.64 21.55 -1.69
CA GLU A 127 -5.88 20.14 -1.38
C GLU A 127 -5.05 19.25 -2.29
N THR A 128 -4.71 18.07 -1.80
CA THR A 128 -4.01 17.07 -2.60
C THR A 128 -4.98 16.31 -3.49
N ALA A 129 -4.45 15.72 -4.58
CA ALA A 129 -5.23 14.87 -5.47
C ALA A 129 -5.78 13.64 -4.72
N HIS A 130 -5.01 13.12 -3.76
CA HIS A 130 -5.45 12.05 -2.86
C HIS A 130 -6.65 12.49 -2.00
N LEU A 131 -6.54 13.61 -1.28
CA LEU A 131 -7.62 14.11 -0.43
C LEU A 131 -8.91 14.36 -1.24
N THR A 132 -8.78 14.88 -2.45
CA THR A 132 -9.93 15.06 -3.34
C THR A 132 -10.56 13.72 -3.76
N THR A 133 -9.73 12.69 -3.97
CA THR A 133 -10.20 11.34 -4.32
C THR A 133 -11.05 10.75 -3.20
N ILE A 134 -10.58 10.77 -1.96
CA ILE A 134 -11.31 10.23 -0.80
C ILE A 134 -12.54 11.07 -0.44
N LYS A 135 -12.48 12.41 -0.55
CA LYS A 135 -13.67 13.29 -0.42
C LYS A 135 -14.72 12.96 -1.47
N GLY A 136 -14.29 12.71 -2.71
CA GLY A 136 -15.18 12.31 -3.78
C GLY A 136 -15.82 10.94 -3.58
N GLY A 137 -15.05 9.96 -3.08
CA GLY A 137 -15.54 8.62 -2.74
C GLY A 137 -16.52 8.60 -1.57
N SER A 138 -16.34 9.49 -0.60
CA SER A 138 -17.25 9.66 0.56
C SER A 138 -18.43 10.59 0.29
N GLY A 139 -18.60 11.12 -0.92
CA GLY A 139 -19.69 12.05 -1.27
C GLY A 139 -19.51 13.50 -0.77
N HIS A 140 -18.37 13.82 -0.19
CA HIS A 140 -18.02 15.14 0.37
C HIS A 140 -17.24 16.03 -0.59
N LEU A 141 -17.41 15.83 -1.90
CA LEU A 141 -16.75 16.68 -2.90
C LEU A 141 -17.30 18.11 -2.82
N GLY A 142 -16.40 19.09 -2.66
CA GLY A 142 -16.76 20.49 -2.53
C GLY A 142 -17.57 21.06 -3.72
N ARG A 143 -18.21 22.22 -3.51
CA ARG A 143 -19.12 22.85 -4.49
C ARG A 143 -18.42 23.55 -5.67
N ASN A 144 -17.09 23.66 -5.66
CA ASN A 144 -16.34 24.36 -6.70
C ASN A 144 -16.54 23.70 -8.09
N PRO A 145 -17.03 24.44 -9.11
CA PRO A 145 -17.38 23.85 -10.40
C PRO A 145 -16.17 23.33 -11.18
N LEU A 146 -15.05 24.05 -11.16
CA LEU A 146 -13.81 23.63 -11.82
C LEU A 146 -13.26 22.34 -11.19
N LYS A 147 -13.27 22.26 -9.85
CA LYS A 147 -12.84 21.05 -9.12
C LYS A 147 -13.72 19.86 -9.47
N ARG A 148 -15.05 20.03 -9.53
CA ARG A 148 -15.99 18.97 -9.91
C ARG A 148 -15.78 18.51 -11.35
N LEU A 149 -15.44 19.42 -12.25
CA LEU A 149 -15.10 19.10 -13.63
C LEU A 149 -13.83 18.25 -13.71
N ILE A 150 -12.73 18.70 -13.08
CA ILE A 150 -11.46 17.95 -13.03
C ILE A 150 -11.68 16.60 -12.37
N TYR A 151 -12.43 16.55 -11.28
CA TYR A 151 -12.75 15.30 -10.60
C TYR A 151 -13.46 14.32 -11.55
N ARG A 152 -14.55 14.75 -12.20
CA ARG A 152 -15.36 13.90 -13.07
C ARG A 152 -14.59 13.37 -14.29
N PHE A 153 -13.77 14.20 -14.91
CA PHE A 153 -13.14 13.86 -16.19
C PHE A 153 -11.69 13.36 -16.07
N CYS A 154 -11.01 13.65 -14.96
CA CYS A 154 -9.61 13.25 -14.75
C CYS A 154 -9.46 12.27 -13.59
N ILE A 155 -9.89 12.65 -12.38
CA ILE A 155 -9.66 11.84 -11.17
C ILE A 155 -10.51 10.57 -11.17
N THR A 156 -11.82 10.68 -11.41
CA THR A 156 -12.74 9.53 -11.38
C THR A 156 -12.34 8.42 -12.37
N PRO A 157 -12.02 8.69 -13.65
CA PRO A 157 -11.60 7.64 -14.57
C PRO A 157 -10.26 7.01 -14.16
N LEU A 158 -9.31 7.81 -13.66
CA LEU A 158 -8.01 7.34 -13.20
C LEU A 158 -8.16 6.38 -12.01
N VAL A 159 -8.93 6.78 -11.00
CA VAL A 159 -9.21 5.98 -9.79
C VAL A 159 -10.00 4.72 -10.16
N LYS A 160 -11.02 4.84 -11.03
CA LYS A 160 -11.78 3.67 -11.50
C LYS A 160 -10.88 2.64 -12.18
N SER A 161 -9.99 3.09 -13.07
CA SER A 161 -9.03 2.21 -13.74
C SER A 161 -8.05 1.56 -12.77
N PHE A 162 -7.56 2.31 -11.78
CA PHE A 162 -6.71 1.79 -10.71
C PHE A 162 -7.44 0.71 -9.90
N ASN A 163 -8.68 0.98 -9.46
CA ASN A 163 -9.49 0.04 -8.70
C ASN A 163 -9.77 -1.25 -9.49
N ILE A 164 -10.10 -1.14 -10.78
CA ILE A 164 -10.34 -2.32 -11.64
C ILE A 164 -9.11 -3.23 -11.68
N ARG A 165 -7.89 -2.66 -11.78
CA ARG A 165 -6.64 -3.44 -11.77
C ARG A 165 -6.46 -4.17 -10.44
N HIS A 166 -6.59 -3.47 -9.32
CA HIS A 166 -6.36 -4.06 -7.99
C HIS A 166 -7.39 -5.13 -7.62
N ILE A 167 -8.67 -4.91 -7.96
CA ILE A 167 -9.74 -5.90 -7.77
C ILE A 167 -9.49 -7.13 -8.66
N PHE A 168 -9.05 -6.94 -9.90
CA PHE A 168 -8.73 -8.06 -10.79
C PHE A 168 -7.51 -8.85 -10.29
N ARG A 169 -6.48 -8.14 -9.81
CA ARG A 169 -5.28 -8.74 -9.21
C ARG A 169 -5.64 -9.64 -8.03
N ARG A 170 -6.47 -9.15 -7.11
CA ARG A 170 -7.02 -9.96 -6.01
C ARG A 170 -7.71 -11.23 -6.51
N LYS A 171 -8.67 -11.10 -7.43
CA LYS A 171 -9.43 -12.24 -7.96
C LYS A 171 -8.54 -13.32 -8.58
N LEU A 172 -7.45 -12.91 -9.23
CA LEU A 172 -6.50 -13.86 -9.80
C LEU A 172 -5.73 -14.60 -8.71
N ILE A 173 -5.26 -13.90 -7.67
CA ILE A 173 -4.60 -14.53 -6.52
C ILE A 173 -5.55 -15.48 -5.78
N GLU A 174 -6.81 -15.07 -5.57
CA GLU A 174 -7.84 -15.91 -4.97
C GLU A 174 -8.04 -17.22 -5.74
N LYS A 175 -8.16 -17.12 -7.07
CA LYS A 175 -8.26 -18.29 -7.95
C LYS A 175 -7.05 -19.21 -7.85
N GLU A 176 -5.84 -18.65 -7.81
CA GLU A 176 -4.62 -19.47 -7.72
C GLU A 176 -4.48 -20.10 -6.33
N ALA A 177 -4.87 -19.40 -5.26
CA ALA A 177 -4.90 -19.96 -3.91
C ALA A 177 -5.86 -21.15 -3.81
N GLU A 178 -7.05 -21.08 -4.42
CA GLU A 178 -7.96 -22.22 -4.52
C GLU A 178 -7.32 -23.40 -5.26
N ARG A 179 -6.60 -23.13 -6.36
CA ARG A 179 -5.94 -24.16 -7.18
C ARG A 179 -4.83 -24.90 -6.43
N TYR A 180 -4.06 -24.19 -5.60
CA TYR A 180 -2.94 -24.76 -4.85
C TYR A 180 -3.31 -25.14 -3.40
N ASP A 181 -4.58 -25.05 -3.04
CA ASP A 181 -5.09 -25.24 -1.68
C ASP A 181 -4.25 -24.46 -0.63
N GLY A 182 -4.05 -23.17 -0.94
CA GLY A 182 -3.21 -22.25 -0.16
C GLY A 182 -3.98 -21.15 0.56
N ILE A 183 -3.31 -20.50 1.52
CA ILE A 183 -3.78 -19.25 2.12
C ILE A 183 -3.31 -18.04 1.30
N ILE A 184 -4.03 -16.92 1.43
CA ILE A 184 -3.68 -15.64 0.81
C ILE A 184 -3.35 -14.66 1.91
N ILE A 185 -2.21 -13.99 1.79
CA ILE A 185 -1.80 -12.93 2.70
C ILE A 185 -1.63 -11.60 1.95
N GLY A 186 -2.08 -10.52 2.58
CA GLY A 186 -2.00 -9.14 2.09
C GLY A 186 -0.84 -8.38 2.71
N ALA A 187 -0.28 -7.45 1.94
CA ALA A 187 0.89 -6.65 2.32
C ALA A 187 0.55 -5.23 2.80
N ALA A 188 -0.71 -4.95 3.15
CA ALA A 188 -1.06 -3.65 3.68
C ALA A 188 -0.38 -3.39 5.03
N ASN A 189 -0.10 -2.12 5.27
CA ASN A 189 0.43 -1.61 6.52
C ASN A 189 -0.53 -0.55 7.11
N ARG A 190 -0.36 -0.26 8.40
CA ARG A 190 -1.19 0.69 9.15
C ARG A 190 -1.25 2.05 8.47
N THR A 191 -0.12 2.53 7.97
CA THR A 191 -0.04 3.86 7.36
C THR A 191 -0.93 3.98 6.13
N GLU A 192 -0.94 2.96 5.26
CA GLU A 192 -1.81 2.90 4.09
C GLU A 192 -3.28 2.83 4.47
N GLU A 193 -3.64 2.02 5.47
CA GLU A 193 -5.01 1.92 5.97
C GLU A 193 -5.51 3.26 6.55
N GLN A 194 -4.72 3.88 7.43
CA GLN A 194 -5.05 5.16 8.04
C GLN A 194 -5.09 6.31 7.02
N ALA A 195 -4.25 6.24 5.98
CA ALA A 195 -4.25 7.18 4.89
C ALA A 195 -5.37 6.92 3.85
N GLY A 196 -6.05 5.79 3.89
CA GLY A 196 -6.94 5.36 2.80
C GLY A 196 -6.20 5.18 1.47
N TRP A 197 -4.92 4.83 1.53
CA TRP A 197 -4.03 4.65 0.38
C TRP A 197 -4.02 3.19 -0.09
N PHE A 198 -5.21 2.65 -0.35
CA PHE A 198 -5.40 1.28 -0.81
C PHE A 198 -6.70 1.16 -1.62
N VAL A 199 -6.91 0.04 -2.31
CA VAL A 199 -8.17 -0.21 -3.02
C VAL A 199 -9.06 -1.13 -2.19
N LYS A 200 -10.22 -0.63 -1.76
CA LYS A 200 -11.26 -1.45 -1.12
C LYS A 200 -11.68 -2.60 -2.05
N LYS A 201 -11.73 -3.83 -1.52
CA LYS A 201 -11.90 -5.11 -2.26
C LYS A 201 -10.80 -5.39 -3.28
N GLY A 202 -9.69 -4.68 -3.22
CA GLY A 202 -8.50 -4.89 -4.04
C GLY A 202 -7.52 -5.87 -3.38
N ILE A 203 -6.35 -6.03 -4.01
CA ILE A 203 -5.26 -6.88 -3.51
C ILE A 203 -4.65 -6.37 -2.19
N ASP A 204 -4.87 -5.10 -1.86
CA ASP A 204 -4.42 -4.43 -0.64
C ASP A 204 -5.47 -4.48 0.48
N ASP A 205 -6.58 -5.21 0.29
CA ASP A 205 -7.70 -5.33 1.22
C ASP A 205 -8.02 -6.81 1.48
N MET A 206 -6.97 -7.61 1.69
CA MET A 206 -7.08 -9.05 1.92
C MET A 206 -7.51 -9.35 3.37
N PRO A 207 -8.19 -10.48 3.65
CA PRO A 207 -8.62 -10.80 5.02
C PRO A 207 -7.46 -11.00 6.01
N LEU A 208 -6.35 -11.59 5.54
CA LEU A 208 -5.16 -11.86 6.35
C LEU A 208 -4.08 -10.84 6.00
N GLN A 209 -3.75 -9.94 6.94
CA GLN A 209 -2.76 -8.88 6.71
C GLN A 209 -1.76 -8.81 7.88
N PRO A 210 -0.72 -9.66 7.88
CA PRO A 210 0.17 -9.81 9.04
C PRO A 210 0.88 -8.52 9.46
N MET A 211 1.04 -7.57 8.53
CA MET A 211 1.74 -6.29 8.75
C MET A 211 0.79 -5.09 8.93
N ALA A 212 -0.53 -5.29 8.92
CA ALA A 212 -1.50 -4.19 9.07
C ALA A 212 -1.37 -3.42 10.40
N GLY A 213 -0.76 -4.04 11.41
CA GLY A 213 -0.44 -3.40 12.68
C GLY A 213 0.78 -2.47 12.65
N LEU A 214 1.56 -2.43 11.57
CA LEU A 214 2.82 -1.70 11.48
C LEU A 214 2.71 -0.41 10.67
N TYR A 215 3.36 0.64 11.13
CA TYR A 215 3.60 1.84 10.31
C TYR A 215 4.60 1.55 9.18
N LYS A 216 4.57 2.37 8.12
CA LYS A 216 5.47 2.22 6.96
C LYS A 216 6.94 2.25 7.37
N THR A 217 7.30 3.14 8.28
CA THR A 217 8.66 3.26 8.82
C THR A 217 9.10 2.04 9.64
N GLN A 218 8.16 1.28 10.21
CA GLN A 218 8.45 0.01 10.88
C GLN A 218 8.62 -1.12 9.87
N VAL A 219 7.82 -1.13 8.79
CA VAL A 219 8.04 -2.07 7.66
C VAL A 219 9.44 -1.89 7.05
N TRP A 220 9.95 -0.65 6.97
CA TRP A 220 11.33 -0.39 6.54
C TRP A 220 12.38 -0.98 7.51
N GLN A 221 12.14 -0.88 8.82
CA GLN A 221 13.03 -1.50 9.81
C GLN A 221 13.04 -3.03 9.69
N LEU A 222 11.89 -3.64 9.40
CA LEU A 222 11.81 -5.08 9.09
C LEU A 222 12.58 -5.40 7.80
N ALA A 223 12.47 -4.59 6.76
CA ALA A 223 13.22 -4.78 5.52
C ALA A 223 14.75 -4.72 5.74
N ASP A 224 15.20 -3.79 6.58
CA ASP A 224 16.61 -3.67 6.97
C ASP A 224 17.07 -4.89 7.78
N PHE A 225 16.29 -5.29 8.79
CA PHE A 225 16.60 -6.45 9.63
C PHE A 225 16.66 -7.76 8.85
N LEU A 226 15.73 -7.96 7.91
CA LEU A 226 15.70 -9.13 7.02
C LEU A 226 16.82 -9.13 5.97
N GLY A 227 17.57 -8.03 5.85
CA GLY A 227 18.68 -7.92 4.90
C GLY A 227 18.23 -7.93 3.45
N LEU A 228 17.06 -7.34 3.14
CA LEU A 228 16.55 -7.32 1.77
C LEU A 228 17.56 -6.67 0.79
N PRO A 229 17.58 -7.08 -0.49
CA PRO A 229 18.45 -6.48 -1.49
C PRO A 229 18.38 -4.95 -1.50
N GLN A 230 19.53 -4.29 -1.61
CA GLN A 230 19.64 -2.82 -1.55
C GLN A 230 18.72 -2.12 -2.56
N THR A 231 18.59 -2.68 -3.76
CA THR A 231 17.69 -2.18 -4.82
C THR A 231 16.21 -2.13 -4.41
N ILE A 232 15.80 -2.92 -3.43
CA ILE A 232 14.45 -2.97 -2.88
C ILE A 232 14.31 -2.05 -1.68
N ARG A 233 15.35 -1.91 -0.86
CA ARG A 233 15.35 -1.05 0.35
C ARG A 233 15.41 0.44 0.02
N GLU A 234 16.18 0.82 -0.99
CA GLU A 234 16.41 2.23 -1.36
C GLU A 234 15.37 2.80 -2.33
N GLN A 235 14.35 2.02 -2.70
CA GLN A 235 13.36 2.48 -3.65
C GLN A 235 12.40 3.51 -3.05
N LEU A 236 12.02 4.50 -3.85
CA LEU A 236 10.95 5.41 -3.49
C LEU A 236 9.59 4.69 -3.57
N PRO A 237 8.72 4.81 -2.55
CA PRO A 237 7.37 4.28 -2.61
C PRO A 237 6.59 4.83 -3.81
N SER A 238 6.12 3.93 -4.67
CA SER A 238 5.31 4.28 -5.86
C SER A 238 3.96 3.57 -5.78
N PRO A 239 2.86 4.24 -6.14
CA PRO A 239 1.52 3.69 -6.01
C PRO A 239 1.08 2.83 -7.21
N ASP A 240 1.94 2.63 -8.23
CA ASP A 240 1.58 1.93 -9.48
C ASP A 240 0.32 2.50 -10.19
N MET A 241 0.00 3.77 -9.90
CA MET A 241 -1.20 4.46 -10.39
C MET A 241 -0.89 5.35 -11.61
N VAL A 242 0.21 6.11 -11.53
CA VAL A 242 0.72 6.97 -12.59
C VAL A 242 2.24 6.89 -12.57
N LYS A 243 2.84 6.45 -13.69
CA LYS A 243 4.30 6.30 -13.78
C LYS A 243 5.05 7.56 -13.34
N GLY A 244 6.07 7.43 -12.51
CA GLY A 244 6.92 8.55 -12.10
C GLY A 244 6.30 9.57 -11.13
N VAL A 245 5.15 9.24 -10.54
CA VAL A 245 4.55 9.96 -9.41
C VAL A 245 4.67 9.07 -8.18
N THR A 246 5.30 9.54 -7.10
CA THR A 246 5.45 8.77 -5.86
C THR A 246 4.19 8.84 -5.00
N SER A 247 4.05 7.91 -4.05
CA SER A 247 2.94 7.93 -3.10
C SER A 247 2.98 9.21 -2.25
N GLU A 248 4.16 9.60 -1.78
CA GLU A 248 4.35 10.83 -0.99
C GLU A 248 3.95 12.10 -1.76
N MET A 249 4.21 12.17 -3.07
CA MET A 249 3.75 13.29 -3.91
C MET A 249 2.23 13.35 -4.01
N SER A 250 1.58 12.19 -4.07
CA SER A 250 0.13 12.10 -4.22
C SER A 250 -0.61 12.41 -2.93
N ILE A 251 -0.09 11.89 -1.80
CA ILE A 251 -0.61 12.15 -0.46
C ILE A 251 -0.29 13.58 -0.02
N GLY A 252 0.87 14.11 -0.42
CA GLY A 252 1.37 15.45 -0.13
C GLY A 252 2.19 15.55 1.17
N ILE A 253 2.65 14.42 1.70
CA ILE A 253 3.43 14.31 2.92
C ILE A 253 4.33 13.08 2.84
N THR A 254 5.51 13.13 3.44
CA THR A 254 6.42 11.96 3.49
C THR A 254 5.88 10.91 4.45
N TYR A 255 6.18 9.63 4.22
CA TYR A 255 5.77 8.55 5.13
C TYR A 255 6.32 8.73 6.54
N ARG A 256 7.58 9.18 6.69
CA ARG A 256 8.16 9.45 8.02
C ARG A 256 7.32 10.46 8.80
N ARG A 257 6.96 11.55 8.14
CA ARG A 257 6.16 12.62 8.73
C ARG A 257 4.70 12.20 8.98
N LEU A 258 4.11 11.44 8.06
CA LEU A 258 2.76 10.91 8.22
C LEU A 258 2.69 9.95 9.42
N ASP A 259 3.64 9.03 9.53
CA ASP A 259 3.75 8.08 10.64
C ASP A 259 3.89 8.79 11.99
N GLU A 260 4.71 9.84 12.09
CA GLU A 260 4.81 10.67 13.31
C GLU A 260 3.45 11.25 13.73
N ILE A 261 2.71 11.82 12.78
CA ILE A 261 1.40 12.42 13.07
C ILE A 261 0.40 11.34 13.48
N LEU A 262 0.40 10.19 12.79
CA LEU A 262 -0.47 9.07 13.11
C LEU A 262 -0.15 8.49 14.50
N ASP A 263 1.13 8.31 14.86
CA ASP A 263 1.55 7.86 16.19
C ASP A 263 1.05 8.81 17.29
N TYR A 264 1.17 10.13 17.10
CA TYR A 264 0.65 11.08 18.08
C TYR A 264 -0.88 11.05 18.22
N ILE A 265 -1.59 10.85 17.12
CA ILE A 265 -3.06 10.68 17.14
C ILE A 265 -3.41 9.38 17.88
N ASP A 266 -2.71 8.29 17.58
CA ASP A 266 -2.95 6.98 18.18
C ASP A 266 -2.61 6.96 19.69
N ARG A 267 -1.63 7.76 20.13
CA ARG A 267 -1.32 8.01 21.56
C ARG A 267 -2.36 8.89 22.27
N GLY A 268 -3.33 9.45 21.54
CA GLY A 268 -4.35 10.33 22.11
C GLY A 268 -3.82 11.70 22.55
N LEU A 269 -2.73 12.19 21.95
CA LEU A 269 -2.18 13.50 22.29
C LEU A 269 -3.14 14.64 21.88
N THR A 270 -3.18 15.71 22.67
CA THR A 270 -3.97 16.91 22.33
C THR A 270 -3.37 17.66 21.14
N GLU A 271 -4.18 18.48 20.46
CA GLU A 271 -3.71 19.30 19.33
C GLU A 271 -2.54 20.20 19.74
N GLU A 272 -2.59 20.80 20.93
CA GLU A 272 -1.54 21.65 21.48
C GLU A 272 -0.25 20.86 21.69
N ALA A 273 -0.35 19.63 22.21
CA ALA A 273 0.78 18.75 22.45
C ALA A 273 1.43 18.26 21.14
N ILE A 274 0.62 18.04 20.10
CA ILE A 274 1.08 17.67 18.76
C ILE A 274 1.79 18.85 18.09
N ILE A 275 1.22 20.05 18.18
CA ILE A 275 1.80 21.26 17.60
C ILE A 275 3.12 21.63 18.29
N ALA A 276 3.19 21.48 19.62
CA ALA A 276 4.41 21.69 20.39
C ALA A 276 5.57 20.75 19.98
N ARG A 277 5.27 19.60 19.37
CA ARG A 277 6.26 18.66 18.80
C ARG A 277 6.67 18.99 17.36
N GLY A 278 6.30 20.18 16.87
CA GLY A 278 6.70 20.69 15.56
C GLY A 278 5.80 20.27 14.41
N ILE A 279 4.65 19.63 14.67
CA ILE A 279 3.63 19.38 13.64
C ILE A 279 2.85 20.68 13.39
N THR A 280 2.72 21.10 12.14
CA THR A 280 1.91 22.27 11.83
C THR A 280 0.42 21.95 11.97
N LYS A 281 -0.38 22.95 12.33
CA LYS A 281 -1.85 22.79 12.38
C LYS A 281 -2.42 22.26 11.06
N GLN A 282 -1.89 22.74 9.94
CA GLN A 282 -2.33 22.29 8.61
C GLN A 282 -2.03 20.81 8.35
N GLU A 283 -0.83 20.32 8.71
CA GLU A 283 -0.48 18.90 8.60
C GLU A 283 -1.44 18.04 9.41
N LEU A 284 -1.69 18.41 10.68
CA LEU A 284 -2.59 17.68 11.56
C LEU A 284 -4.03 17.67 11.03
N THR A 285 -4.54 18.82 10.59
CA THR A 285 -5.88 18.91 9.97
C THR A 285 -5.97 18.05 8.72
N ASN A 286 -4.97 18.11 7.82
CA ASN A 286 -4.96 17.30 6.61
C ASN A 286 -4.96 15.80 6.91
N THR A 287 -4.16 15.34 7.88
CA THR A 287 -4.12 13.93 8.28
C THR A 287 -5.44 13.47 8.88
N ARG A 288 -6.06 14.28 9.76
CA ARG A 288 -7.39 13.99 10.33
C ARG A 288 -8.47 13.96 9.25
N ASP A 289 -8.45 14.89 8.30
CA ASP A 289 -9.33 14.89 7.13
C ASP A 289 -9.17 13.60 6.32
N ILE A 290 -7.92 13.19 6.06
CA ILE A 290 -7.64 11.95 5.35
C ILE A 290 -8.24 10.76 6.10
N GLN A 291 -8.00 10.62 7.41
CA GLN A 291 -8.58 9.54 8.22
C GLN A 291 -10.11 9.57 8.17
N PHE A 292 -10.72 10.74 8.33
CA PHE A 292 -12.17 10.89 8.35
C PHE A 292 -12.80 10.51 7.00
N TYR A 293 -12.35 11.10 5.90
CA TYR A 293 -12.93 10.88 4.57
C TYR A 293 -12.60 9.51 3.97
N SER A 294 -11.62 8.78 4.51
CA SER A 294 -11.30 7.39 4.13
C SER A 294 -11.89 6.33 5.06
N SER A 295 -12.59 6.72 6.14
CA SER A 295 -13.12 5.79 7.14
C SER A 295 -14.01 4.68 6.57
N TRP A 296 -14.81 4.99 5.55
CA TRP A 296 -15.66 4.04 4.83
C TRP A 296 -14.88 2.93 4.10
N MET A 297 -13.55 3.04 3.97
CA MET A 297 -12.70 2.03 3.34
C MET A 297 -12.25 0.94 4.32
N ARG A 298 -12.29 1.22 5.64
CA ARG A 298 -11.73 0.37 6.71
C ARG A 298 -12.78 -0.50 7.43
N ASP A 299 -13.89 -0.79 6.78
CA ASP A 299 -14.97 -1.64 7.30
C ASP A 299 -14.89 -3.09 6.79
N SER A 300 -13.84 -3.44 6.04
CA SER A 300 -13.61 -4.79 5.55
C SER A 300 -13.32 -5.75 6.72
N PRO A 301 -13.84 -6.99 6.68
CA PRO A 301 -13.55 -7.97 7.71
C PRO A 301 -12.11 -8.45 7.57
N HIS A 302 -11.22 -7.93 8.42
CA HIS A 302 -9.84 -8.38 8.55
C HIS A 302 -9.65 -9.15 9.84
N GLU A 303 -8.76 -10.13 9.80
CA GLU A 303 -8.28 -10.80 11.01
C GLU A 303 -7.28 -9.90 11.73
N THR A 304 -7.19 -10.07 13.05
CA THR A 304 -6.28 -9.27 13.87
C THR A 304 -4.84 -9.63 13.52
N PRO A 305 -3.97 -8.64 13.18
CA PRO A 305 -2.57 -8.92 12.89
C PRO A 305 -1.85 -9.46 14.15
N PRO A 306 -0.81 -10.31 14.00
CA PRO A 306 -0.09 -10.92 15.11
C PRO A 306 0.76 -9.91 15.90
N ILE A 307 0.98 -8.73 15.35
CA ILE A 307 1.83 -7.69 15.89
C ILE A 307 1.14 -6.34 15.83
N ASN A 308 1.56 -5.45 16.72
CA ASN A 308 1.05 -4.09 16.80
C ASN A 308 2.24 -3.13 16.98
N GLY A 309 2.39 -2.18 16.08
CA GLY A 309 3.45 -1.17 16.08
C GLY A 309 3.12 0.09 16.89
N LEU A 310 1.97 0.14 17.57
CA LEU A 310 1.57 1.28 18.38
C LEU A 310 2.44 1.47 19.63
N ALA A 311 2.55 2.73 20.09
CA ALA A 311 3.17 3.05 21.37
C ALA A 311 2.58 2.23 22.52
N GLY A 312 3.44 1.69 23.39
CA GLY A 312 3.05 0.82 24.50
C GLY A 312 2.81 -0.65 24.13
N SER A 313 2.94 -1.03 22.84
CA SER A 313 2.93 -2.45 22.47
C SER A 313 4.21 -3.16 22.92
N SER A 314 4.14 -4.50 23.01
CA SER A 314 5.30 -5.34 23.36
C SER A 314 6.39 -5.39 22.29
N TYR A 315 6.14 -4.81 21.11
CA TYR A 315 7.09 -4.73 19.99
C TYR A 315 7.69 -3.34 19.85
N ARG A 316 7.16 -2.34 20.56
CA ARG A 316 7.64 -0.96 20.54
C ARG A 316 8.86 -0.79 21.44
N THR A 317 9.94 -0.17 20.93
CA THR A 317 11.17 0.04 21.72
C THR A 317 11.39 1.50 22.11
N ASP A 318 10.76 2.44 21.42
CA ASP A 318 10.74 3.86 21.79
C ASP A 318 9.61 4.16 22.80
N SER A 319 9.86 5.14 23.66
CA SER A 319 9.04 5.46 24.84
C SER A 319 7.88 6.43 24.57
#